data_AF-A0A414ASX7-F1
#
_entry.id   AF-A0A414ASX7-F1
#
_cell.length_a   1.000
_cell.length_b   1.000
_cell.length_c   1.000
_cell.angle_alpha   90.00
_cell.angle_beta   90.00
_cell.angle_gamma   90.00
#
_symmetry.space_group_name_H-M   'P 1'
#
loop_
_entity.id
_entity.type
_entity.pdbx_description
1 polymer ?
#
loop_
_entity_poly.entity_id
_entity_poly.type
_entity_poly.pdbx_seq_one_letter_code
_entity_poly.pdbx_strand_id
1 'polypeptide(L)'
;MICWEGEDKIMNRKYDMRICKCGRIHMVPTEKIEKALEDNKNLLLICAGCGTATLIGADIQPDWIEPDKDCYMMYASDFSSYQDASIGISAFNTTEELKGIEEIYYSHGLKVPMLTGQFATDYFNGRFSDRWYPDFYKIQRKDITVKEIMKFIDEYKHDRTTVNMDWFIQQTPEDMLFEISCYMIDGFNWSGTKFENGWNSKQKES
;
A
#
# COMPACT_ATOMS: atom_id res chain seq x y z
N MET A 1 -4.31 -4.02 -17.99
CA MET A 1 -5.23 -5.02 -18.57
C MET A 1 -4.55 -6.35 -18.36
N ILE A 2 -5.03 -7.12 -17.39
CA ILE A 2 -4.54 -8.47 -17.16
C ILE A 2 -5.73 -9.38 -17.37
N CYS A 3 -5.71 -10.09 -18.49
CA CYS A 3 -6.57 -11.22 -18.81
C CYS A 3 -5.99 -12.44 -18.07
N TRP A 4 -6.84 -13.23 -17.40
CA TRP A 4 -6.40 -14.35 -16.57
C TRP A 4 -7.04 -15.65 -17.05
N GLU A 5 -6.21 -16.63 -17.34
CA GLU A 5 -6.60 -17.96 -17.80
C GLU A 5 -7.05 -18.84 -16.60
N GLY A 6 -8.07 -19.67 -16.83
CA GLY A 6 -8.82 -20.37 -15.79
C GLY A 6 -8.16 -21.50 -14.99
N GLU A 7 -8.94 -21.96 -14.01
CA GLU A 7 -8.83 -23.12 -13.10
C GLU A 7 -7.67 -23.20 -12.07
N ASP A 8 -6.63 -22.38 -12.17
CA ASP A 8 -5.69 -22.17 -11.06
C ASP A 8 -6.04 -20.86 -10.31
N LYS A 9 -6.02 -20.89 -8.98
CA LYS A 9 -6.39 -19.80 -8.04
C LYS A 9 -6.38 -18.39 -8.66
N ILE A 10 -7.51 -17.69 -8.50
CA ILE A 10 -7.85 -16.37 -9.05
C ILE A 10 -6.72 -15.34 -8.88
N MET A 11 -5.85 -15.45 -7.86
CA MET A 11 -4.54 -14.78 -7.86
C MET A 11 -3.38 -15.67 -7.39
N ASN A 12 -2.33 -15.80 -8.20
CA ASN A 12 -1.07 -16.50 -7.84
C ASN A 12 -0.26 -15.81 -6.73
N ARG A 13 -0.69 -14.63 -6.27
CA ARG A 13 -0.09 -13.85 -5.19
C ARG A 13 -0.81 -14.14 -3.88
N LYS A 14 -0.08 -14.23 -2.77
CA LYS A 14 -0.70 -14.44 -1.44
C LYS A 14 -1.45 -13.19 -0.95
N TYR A 15 -1.00 -12.02 -1.36
CA TYR A 15 -1.58 -10.75 -0.95
C TYR A 15 -1.76 -9.80 -2.13
N ASP A 16 -2.85 -9.02 -2.09
CA ASP A 16 -3.01 -7.79 -2.85
C ASP A 16 -2.43 -6.62 -2.03
N MET A 17 -1.33 -6.03 -2.54
CA MET A 17 -0.64 -4.94 -1.84
C MET A 17 -1.29 -3.58 -2.17
N ARG A 18 -1.65 -2.82 -1.14
CA ARG A 18 -2.20 -1.46 -1.26
C ARG A 18 -1.44 -0.49 -0.37
N ILE A 19 -1.00 0.65 -0.91
CA ILE A 19 -0.33 1.69 -0.13
C ILE A 19 -1.35 2.76 0.25
N CYS A 20 -1.57 2.93 1.55
CA CYS A 20 -2.45 3.96 2.07
C CYS A 20 -1.75 5.31 2.12
N LYS A 21 -2.50 6.39 1.86
CA LYS A 21 -2.03 7.78 1.93
C LYS A 21 -1.41 8.16 3.26
N CYS A 22 -1.72 7.44 4.35
CA CYS A 22 -1.10 7.66 5.66
C CYS A 22 0.28 6.98 5.82
N GLY A 23 0.90 6.48 4.75
CA GLY A 23 2.23 5.87 4.78
C GLY A 23 2.26 4.40 5.24
N ARG A 24 1.12 3.70 5.23
CA ARG A 24 1.04 2.26 5.58
C ARG A 24 0.88 1.39 4.34
N ILE A 25 1.46 0.20 4.37
CA ILE A 25 1.28 -0.82 3.33
C ILE A 25 0.30 -1.88 3.85
N HIS A 26 -0.80 -2.08 3.15
CA HIS A 26 -1.80 -3.10 3.44
C HIS A 26 -1.54 -4.32 2.55
N MET A 27 -1.26 -5.45 3.19
CA MET A 27 -1.14 -6.76 2.54
C MET A 27 -2.49 -7.46 2.71
N VAL A 28 -3.42 -7.25 1.78
CA VAL A 28 -4.76 -7.83 1.86
C VAL A 28 -4.69 -9.29 1.40
N PRO A 29 -5.05 -10.28 2.23
CA PRO A 29 -5.03 -11.68 1.80
C PRO A 29 -5.89 -11.88 0.55
N THR A 30 -5.28 -12.45 -0.48
CA THR A 30 -5.93 -12.75 -1.76
C THR A 30 -7.22 -13.54 -1.56
N GLU A 31 -7.20 -14.57 -0.71
CA GLU A 31 -8.36 -15.42 -0.41
C GLU A 31 -9.61 -14.64 0.02
N LYS A 32 -9.45 -13.47 0.66
CA LYS A 32 -10.57 -12.61 1.06
C LYS A 32 -11.20 -11.90 -0.13
N ILE A 33 -10.36 -11.51 -1.09
CA ILE A 33 -10.80 -10.91 -2.34
C ILE A 33 -11.46 -11.99 -3.19
N GLU A 34 -10.83 -13.14 -3.36
CA GLU A 34 -11.38 -14.29 -4.12
C GLU A 34 -12.76 -14.67 -3.61
N LYS A 35 -12.91 -14.86 -2.28
CA LYS A 35 -14.22 -15.14 -1.68
C LYS A 35 -15.27 -14.06 -2.00
N ALA A 36 -14.91 -12.78 -1.89
CA ALA A 36 -15.83 -11.70 -2.22
C ALA A 36 -16.25 -11.75 -3.69
N LEU A 37 -15.32 -12.09 -4.60
CA LEU A 37 -15.60 -12.19 -6.03
C LEU A 37 -16.47 -13.40 -6.38
N GLU A 38 -16.25 -14.56 -5.75
CA GLU A 38 -17.09 -15.76 -5.89
C GLU A 38 -18.56 -15.48 -5.53
N ASP A 39 -18.78 -14.66 -4.50
CA ASP A 39 -20.12 -14.22 -4.07
C ASP A 39 -20.66 -13.02 -4.89
N ASN A 40 -19.95 -12.60 -5.95
CA ASN A 40 -20.24 -11.43 -6.77
C ASN A 40 -20.42 -10.14 -5.93
N LYS A 41 -19.52 -9.94 -4.97
CA LYS A 41 -19.50 -8.86 -3.98
C LYS A 41 -18.15 -8.15 -3.95
N ASN A 42 -18.08 -7.13 -3.10
CA ASN A 42 -16.89 -6.34 -2.81
C ASN A 42 -16.31 -6.69 -1.44
N LEU A 43 -15.00 -6.52 -1.31
CA LEU A 43 -14.31 -6.42 -0.04
C LEU A 43 -14.18 -4.94 0.36
N LEU A 44 -14.54 -4.59 1.60
CA LEU A 44 -14.27 -3.26 2.14
C LEU A 44 -13.01 -3.27 3.00
N LEU A 45 -11.91 -2.72 2.48
CA LEU A 45 -10.68 -2.49 3.25
C LEU A 45 -10.81 -1.21 4.08
N ILE A 46 -10.54 -1.28 5.39
CA ILE A 46 -10.43 -0.10 6.27
C ILE A 46 -9.02 -0.02 6.85
N CYS A 47 -8.35 1.11 6.65
CA CYS A 47 -7.06 1.40 7.26
C CYS A 47 -7.22 1.79 8.73
N ALA A 48 -6.70 0.98 9.66
CA ALA A 48 -6.72 1.29 11.10
C ALA A 48 -5.88 2.53 11.47
N GLY A 49 -5.01 3.00 10.58
CA GLY A 49 -4.15 4.15 10.81
C GLY A 49 -4.86 5.50 10.65
N CYS A 50 -5.68 5.63 9.60
CA CYS A 50 -6.32 6.90 9.25
C CYS A 50 -7.82 6.79 8.94
N GLY A 51 -8.40 5.59 8.99
CA GLY A 51 -9.81 5.36 8.71
C GLY A 51 -10.18 5.38 7.22
N THR A 52 -9.22 5.53 6.30
CA THR A 52 -9.49 5.43 4.86
C THR A 52 -10.14 4.08 4.54
N ALA A 53 -11.27 4.14 3.86
CA ALA A 53 -12.04 3.01 3.42
C ALA A 53 -11.93 2.88 1.88
N THR A 54 -11.68 1.67 1.41
CA THR A 54 -11.52 1.36 -0.01
C THR A 54 -12.34 0.12 -0.34
N LEU A 55 -13.24 0.23 -1.31
CA LEU A 55 -13.93 -0.92 -1.91
C LEU A 55 -13.01 -1.59 -2.92
N ILE A 56 -12.89 -2.90 -2.84
CA ILE A 56 -12.12 -3.73 -3.76
C ILE A 56 -13.08 -4.77 -4.34
N GLY A 57 -13.14 -4.87 -5.66
CA GLY A 57 -14.00 -5.82 -6.36
C GLY A 57 -13.52 -6.01 -7.80
N ALA A 58 -14.33 -6.68 -8.60
CA ALA A 58 -14.09 -6.83 -10.03
C ALA A 58 -15.40 -6.90 -10.79
N ASP A 59 -15.43 -6.42 -12.02
CA ASP A 59 -16.48 -6.75 -12.96
C ASP A 59 -16.10 -7.99 -13.77
N ILE A 60 -17.05 -8.90 -13.96
CA ILE A 60 -16.82 -10.14 -14.70
C ILE A 60 -17.22 -9.88 -16.15
N GLN A 61 -16.27 -10.10 -17.07
CA GLN A 61 -16.50 -9.97 -18.50
C GLN A 61 -15.90 -11.19 -19.21
N PRO A 62 -16.44 -11.63 -20.37
CA PRO A 62 -15.80 -12.66 -21.17
C PRO A 62 -14.38 -12.26 -21.52
N ASP A 63 -13.44 -13.20 -21.44
CA ASP A 63 -12.07 -12.95 -21.87
C ASP A 63 -12.02 -12.62 -23.37
N TRP A 64 -11.18 -11.65 -23.74
CA TRP A 64 -11.09 -11.18 -25.13
C TRP A 64 -10.49 -12.25 -26.06
N ILE A 65 -9.59 -13.09 -25.54
CA ILE A 65 -8.87 -14.12 -26.27
C ILE A 65 -9.61 -15.46 -26.18
N GLU A 66 -10.17 -15.77 -25.00
CA GLU A 66 -10.92 -17.01 -24.74
C GLU A 66 -12.35 -16.69 -24.25
N PRO A 67 -13.31 -16.40 -25.15
CA PRO A 67 -14.63 -15.89 -24.77
C PRO A 67 -15.48 -16.81 -23.88
N ASP A 68 -15.09 -18.07 -23.72
CA ASP A 68 -15.67 -19.06 -22.83
C ASP A 68 -15.12 -19.00 -21.40
N LYS A 69 -14.13 -18.15 -21.13
CA LYS A 69 -13.55 -17.90 -19.81
C LYS A 69 -13.96 -16.54 -19.26
N ASP A 70 -14.15 -16.50 -17.94
CA ASP A 70 -14.41 -15.27 -17.21
C ASP A 70 -13.10 -14.50 -16.94
N CYS A 71 -13.07 -13.22 -17.31
CA CYS A 71 -12.03 -12.28 -16.98
C CYS A 71 -12.51 -11.31 -15.89
N TYR A 72 -11.72 -11.19 -14.82
CA TYR A 72 -12.01 -10.33 -13.67
C TYR A 72 -11.35 -8.97 -13.83
N MET A 73 -12.14 -7.97 -14.18
CA MET A 73 -11.72 -6.58 -14.29
C MET A 73 -11.70 -5.93 -12.91
N MET A 74 -10.61 -6.15 -12.18
CA MET A 74 -10.40 -5.62 -10.83
C MET A 74 -10.52 -4.09 -10.78
N TYR A 75 -11.23 -3.59 -9.76
CA TYR A 75 -11.30 -2.17 -9.42
C TYR A 75 -11.03 -1.95 -7.93
N ALA A 76 -10.59 -0.74 -7.61
CA ALA A 76 -10.56 -0.24 -6.25
C ALA A 76 -11.04 1.20 -6.21
N SER A 77 -11.92 1.52 -5.27
CA SER A 77 -12.50 2.86 -5.14
C SER A 77 -12.46 3.31 -3.69
N ASP A 78 -11.84 4.46 -3.46
CA ASP A 78 -11.82 5.10 -2.15
C ASP A 78 -13.14 5.82 -1.88
N PHE A 79 -13.60 5.80 -0.64
CA PHE A 79 -14.67 6.68 -0.21
C PHE A 79 -14.21 8.15 -0.28
N SER A 80 -15.11 9.04 -0.69
CA SER A 80 -14.81 10.46 -0.86
C SER A 80 -14.35 11.08 0.45
N SER A 81 -13.25 11.85 0.41
CA SER A 81 -12.80 12.65 1.54
C SER A 81 -13.64 13.92 1.77
N TYR A 82 -14.60 14.21 0.88
CA TYR A 82 -15.38 15.46 0.88
C TYR A 82 -16.87 15.25 1.13
N GLN A 83 -17.31 14.01 1.25
CA GLN A 83 -18.72 13.66 1.40
C GLN A 83 -18.86 12.58 2.46
N ASP A 84 -19.80 12.81 3.37
CA ASP A 84 -20.17 11.79 4.34
C ASP A 84 -20.83 10.61 3.63
N ALA A 85 -20.43 9.40 4.00
CA ALA A 85 -21.02 8.16 3.51
C ALA A 85 -21.44 7.30 4.69
N SER A 86 -22.62 6.68 4.58
CA SER A 86 -23.12 5.73 5.57
C SER A 86 -23.11 4.33 4.99
N ILE A 87 -22.47 3.40 5.70
CA ILE A 87 -22.45 1.97 5.36
C ILE A 87 -23.46 1.28 6.26
N GLY A 88 -24.70 1.19 5.78
CA GLY A 88 -25.80 0.51 6.46
C GLY A 88 -25.96 -0.95 6.05
N ILE A 89 -26.96 -1.64 6.61
CA ILE A 89 -27.27 -3.05 6.30
C ILE A 89 -27.44 -3.27 4.79
N SER A 90 -28.07 -2.32 4.09
CA SER A 90 -28.29 -2.40 2.65
C SER A 90 -26.99 -2.43 1.83
N ALA A 91 -25.87 -1.91 2.34
CA ALA A 91 -24.59 -1.94 1.64
C ALA A 91 -24.00 -3.36 1.51
N PHE A 92 -24.49 -4.31 2.29
CA PHE A 92 -24.09 -5.73 2.22
C PHE A 92 -24.95 -6.53 1.22
N ASN A 93 -26.05 -5.96 0.75
CA ASN A 93 -26.93 -6.61 -0.21
C ASN A 93 -26.51 -6.26 -1.63
N THR A 94 -26.40 -7.27 -2.49
CA THR A 94 -26.23 -7.05 -3.93
C THR A 94 -27.57 -6.63 -4.54
N THR A 95 -27.52 -5.64 -5.43
CA THR A 95 -28.66 -5.13 -6.20
C THR A 95 -28.38 -5.34 -7.70
N GLU A 96 -29.35 -5.02 -8.56
CA GLU A 96 -29.15 -5.06 -10.02
C GLU A 96 -28.03 -4.10 -10.48
N GLU A 97 -27.81 -3.00 -9.76
CA GLU A 97 -26.88 -1.93 -10.16
C GLU A 97 -25.55 -1.97 -9.39
N LEU A 98 -25.54 -2.50 -8.16
CA LEU A 98 -24.40 -2.43 -7.25
C LEU A 98 -24.13 -3.77 -6.55
N LYS A 99 -22.86 -4.15 -6.51
CA LYS A 99 -22.36 -5.29 -5.73
C LYS A 99 -22.34 -4.95 -4.25
N GLY A 100 -22.88 -5.84 -3.42
CA GLY A 100 -22.85 -5.71 -1.97
C GLY A 100 -21.44 -5.91 -1.39
N ILE A 101 -21.27 -5.63 -0.11
CA ILE A 101 -20.04 -5.91 0.64
C ILE A 101 -20.13 -7.33 1.23
N GLU A 102 -19.11 -8.15 1.01
CA GLU A 102 -18.99 -9.49 1.62
C GLU A 102 -18.36 -9.40 3.01
N GLU A 103 -17.24 -8.69 3.12
CA GLU A 103 -16.49 -8.55 4.37
C GLU A 103 -15.97 -7.11 4.54
N ILE A 104 -15.95 -6.66 5.79
CA ILE A 104 -15.15 -5.50 6.20
C ILE A 104 -13.81 -5.99 6.76
N TYR A 105 -12.73 -5.73 6.05
CA TYR A 105 -11.38 -6.06 6.47
C TYR A 105 -10.69 -4.85 7.10
N TYR A 106 -10.66 -4.82 8.44
CA TYR A 106 -9.98 -3.79 9.21
C TYR A 106 -8.48 -4.11 9.35
N SER A 107 -7.64 -3.39 8.61
CA SER A 107 -6.22 -3.70 8.48
C SER A 107 -5.35 -2.71 9.25
N HIS A 108 -4.47 -3.24 10.12
CA HIS A 108 -3.46 -2.43 10.81
C HIS A 108 -2.41 -1.85 9.85
N GLY A 109 -2.12 -2.54 8.74
CA GLY A 109 -1.08 -2.17 7.80
C GLY A 109 0.34 -2.22 8.39
N LEU A 110 1.32 -2.49 7.53
CA LEU A 110 2.73 -2.38 7.84
C LEU A 110 3.11 -0.91 7.93
N LYS A 111 3.80 -0.52 9.00
CA LYS A 111 4.36 0.83 9.12
C LYS A 111 5.70 0.88 8.39
N VAL A 112 5.91 1.92 7.59
CA VAL A 112 7.17 2.10 6.87
C VAL A 112 8.10 3.00 7.70
N PRO A 113 9.26 2.51 8.17
CA PRO A 113 10.20 3.31 8.95
C PRO A 113 11.03 4.22 8.04
N MET A 114 11.30 5.44 8.52
CA MET A 114 12.11 6.46 7.86
C MET A 114 13.47 6.59 8.56
N LEU A 115 14.46 7.16 7.88
CA LEU A 115 15.80 7.38 8.46
C LEU A 115 15.79 8.36 9.65
N THR A 116 14.74 9.17 9.81
CA THR A 116 14.51 10.01 10.99
C THR A 116 14.33 9.21 12.29
N GLY A 117 14.14 7.88 12.20
CA GLY A 117 13.79 7.03 13.32
C GLY A 117 12.28 7.01 13.62
N GLN A 118 11.47 7.64 12.76
CA GLN A 118 10.01 7.65 12.86
C GLN A 118 9.37 6.80 11.76
N PHE A 119 8.07 6.51 11.89
CA PHE A 119 7.30 5.91 10.81
C PHE A 119 6.73 6.96 9.88
N ALA A 120 6.62 6.61 8.60
CA ALA A 120 5.93 7.39 7.58
C ALA A 120 4.51 7.75 8.04
N THR A 121 4.14 9.00 7.82
CA THR A 121 2.80 9.53 8.06
C THR A 121 2.06 9.82 6.76
N ASP A 122 2.79 9.81 5.64
CA ASP A 122 2.28 10.21 4.35
C ASP A 122 2.88 9.34 3.24
N TYR A 123 2.07 9.06 2.22
CA TYR A 123 2.49 8.52 0.94
C TYR A 123 1.92 9.37 -0.19
N PHE A 124 2.78 9.98 -1.00
CA PHE A 124 2.38 10.88 -2.08
C PHE A 124 3.39 10.84 -3.23
N ASN A 125 2.90 10.81 -4.48
CA ASN A 125 3.73 10.72 -5.69
C ASN A 125 4.83 9.65 -5.61
N GLY A 126 4.44 8.43 -5.21
CA GLY A 126 5.36 7.30 -5.12
C GLY A 126 6.20 7.25 -3.85
N ARG A 127 6.23 8.32 -3.04
CA ARG A 127 7.22 8.47 -1.95
C ARG A 127 6.59 8.42 -0.57
N PHE A 128 7.24 7.70 0.34
CA PHE A 128 6.98 7.76 1.76
C PHE A 128 7.63 8.99 2.38
N SER A 129 6.94 9.62 3.32
CA SER A 129 7.53 10.65 4.16
C SER A 129 6.96 10.65 5.55
N ASP A 130 7.76 11.12 6.50
CA ASP A 130 7.28 11.45 7.83
C ASP A 130 7.22 12.97 8.04
N ARG A 131 6.19 13.40 8.80
CA ARG A 131 5.94 14.81 9.15
C ARG A 131 6.13 15.11 10.63
N TRP A 132 6.94 14.30 11.33
CA TRP A 132 7.25 14.54 12.74
C TRP A 132 8.15 15.76 12.89
N TYR A 133 7.97 16.51 13.98
CA TYR A 133 8.82 17.67 14.24
C TYR A 133 10.28 17.25 14.40
N PRO A 134 11.23 17.94 13.74
CA PRO A 134 12.63 17.67 13.94
C PRO A 134 13.04 18.04 15.37
N ASP A 135 14.13 17.42 15.83
CA ASP A 135 14.75 17.68 17.13
C ASP A 135 15.38 19.08 17.21
N PHE A 136 14.54 20.12 17.30
CA PHE A 136 14.98 21.52 17.26
C PHE A 136 15.98 21.88 18.37
N TYR A 137 16.03 21.13 19.48
CA TYR A 137 17.04 21.33 20.52
C TYR A 137 18.47 21.21 19.98
N LYS A 138 18.70 20.40 18.93
CA LYS A 138 20.02 20.24 18.27
C LYS A 138 20.55 21.55 17.70
N ILE A 139 19.63 22.46 17.31
CA ILE A 139 19.95 23.77 16.75
C ILE A 139 19.74 24.95 17.70
N GLN A 140 19.36 24.70 18.95
CA GLN A 140 19.16 25.73 19.99
C GLN A 140 20.42 25.98 20.84
N ARG A 141 21.58 25.47 20.42
CA ARG A 141 22.86 25.66 21.12
C ARG A 141 23.39 27.08 20.91
N LYS A 142 24.06 27.66 21.92
CA LYS A 142 24.57 29.04 21.87
C LYS A 142 25.77 29.24 20.93
N ASP A 143 26.47 28.15 20.64
CA ASP A 143 27.70 28.09 19.85
C ASP A 143 27.47 27.55 18.43
N ILE A 144 26.22 27.32 18.02
CA ILE A 144 25.92 26.74 16.72
C ILE A 144 26.23 27.72 15.57
N THR A 145 26.80 27.18 14.50
CA THR A 145 27.06 27.93 13.26
C THR A 145 25.90 27.80 12.27
N VAL A 146 25.76 28.79 11.37
CA VAL A 146 24.79 28.72 10.25
C VAL A 146 25.00 27.46 9.40
N LYS A 147 26.26 27.05 9.21
CA LYS A 147 26.60 25.83 8.45
C LYS A 147 26.06 24.57 9.12
N GLU A 148 26.13 24.47 10.44
CA GLU A 148 25.54 23.34 11.18
C GLU A 148 24.01 23.35 11.11
N ILE A 149 23.37 24.53 11.16
CA ILE A 149 21.92 24.64 11.00
C ILE A 149 21.49 24.15 9.61
N MET A 150 22.17 24.61 8.56
CA MET A 150 21.88 24.18 7.18
C MET A 150 22.07 22.67 7.03
N LYS A 151 23.19 22.14 7.54
CA LYS A 151 23.45 20.70 7.53
C LYS A 151 22.33 19.92 8.22
N PHE A 152 21.89 20.34 9.40
CA PHE A 152 20.79 19.71 10.13
C PHE A 152 19.48 19.72 9.33
N ILE A 153 19.14 20.85 8.71
CA ILE A 153 17.92 20.98 7.89
C ILE A 153 18.00 20.05 6.67
N ASP A 154 19.15 20.00 6.00
CA ASP A 154 19.34 19.18 4.80
C ASP A 154 19.32 17.69 5.13
N GLU A 155 20.00 17.26 6.20
CA GLU A 155 19.94 15.89 6.72
C GLU A 155 18.51 15.50 7.07
N TYR A 156 17.81 16.31 7.86
CA TYR A 156 16.42 16.02 8.23
C TYR A 156 15.49 15.95 7.02
N LYS A 157 15.65 16.84 6.02
CA LYS A 157 14.86 16.81 4.77
C LYS A 157 15.13 15.55 3.95
N HIS A 158 16.38 15.09 3.91
CA HIS A 158 16.72 13.83 3.26
C HIS A 158 16.08 12.66 4.03
N ASP A 159 16.41 12.54 5.31
CA ASP A 159 16.03 11.40 6.16
C ASP A 159 14.52 11.20 6.23
N ARG A 160 13.75 12.29 6.31
CA ARG A 160 12.28 12.22 6.41
C ARG A 160 11.59 11.74 5.14
N THR A 161 12.32 11.64 4.03
CA THR A 161 11.84 11.13 2.73
C THR A 161 12.57 9.86 2.30
N THR A 162 13.45 9.32 3.13
CA THR A 162 14.23 8.12 2.85
C THR A 162 13.80 7.00 3.77
N VAL A 163 13.37 5.88 3.19
CA VAL A 163 12.96 4.69 3.93
C VAL A 163 14.17 4.04 4.57
N ASN A 164 14.05 3.67 5.84
CA ASN A 164 15.03 2.85 6.53
C ASN A 164 14.80 1.37 6.17
N MET A 165 15.41 0.91 5.08
CA MET A 165 15.21 -0.45 4.56
C MET A 165 15.66 -1.53 5.55
N ASP A 166 16.74 -1.31 6.29
CA ASP A 166 17.22 -2.27 7.30
C ASP A 166 16.16 -2.50 8.39
N TRP A 167 15.60 -1.42 8.93
CA TRP A 167 14.52 -1.53 9.91
C TRP A 167 13.27 -2.15 9.27
N PHE A 168 12.89 -1.72 8.06
CA PHE A 168 11.72 -2.25 7.37
C PHE A 168 11.81 -3.77 7.18
N ILE A 169 12.96 -4.28 6.74
CA ILE A 169 13.21 -5.71 6.54
C ILE A 169 13.21 -6.48 7.86
N GLN A 170 13.78 -5.92 8.92
CA GLN A 170 13.84 -6.60 10.23
C GLN A 170 12.46 -6.79 10.88
N GLN A 171 11.54 -5.84 10.70
CA GLN A 171 10.24 -5.88 11.37
C GLN A 171 9.12 -6.53 10.54
N THR A 172 9.32 -6.71 9.24
CA THR A 172 8.27 -7.16 8.32
C THR A 172 8.37 -8.68 8.11
N PRO A 173 7.25 -9.42 8.17
CA PRO A 173 7.24 -10.85 7.87
C PRO A 173 7.84 -11.15 6.49
N GLU A 174 8.63 -12.22 6.41
CA GLU A 174 9.40 -12.57 5.22
C GLU A 174 8.52 -12.85 4.00
N ASP A 175 7.37 -13.51 4.17
CA ASP A 175 6.42 -13.76 3.09
C ASP A 175 5.85 -12.46 2.51
N MET A 176 5.59 -11.47 3.35
CA MET A 176 5.18 -10.14 2.90
C MET A 176 6.31 -9.39 2.20
N LEU A 177 7.55 -9.51 2.68
CA LEU A 177 8.72 -8.90 2.01
C LEU A 177 8.93 -9.45 0.60
N PHE A 178 8.77 -10.76 0.40
CA PHE A 178 8.83 -11.36 -0.94
C PHE A 178 7.76 -10.79 -1.88
N GLU A 179 6.55 -10.59 -1.38
CA GLU A 179 5.47 -10.03 -2.19
C GLU A 179 5.69 -8.56 -2.49
N ILE A 180 6.06 -7.75 -1.49
CA ILE A 180 6.33 -6.32 -1.65
C ILE A 180 7.51 -6.08 -2.60
N SER A 181 8.55 -6.92 -2.56
CA SER A 181 9.72 -6.77 -3.44
C SER A 181 9.43 -7.03 -4.92
N CYS A 182 8.26 -7.58 -5.24
CA CYS A 182 7.79 -7.72 -6.61
C CYS A 182 7.13 -6.45 -7.16
N TYR A 183 6.91 -5.44 -6.33
CA TYR A 183 6.39 -4.15 -6.74
C TYR A 183 7.52 -3.12 -6.88
N MET A 184 7.38 -2.26 -7.89
CA MET A 184 8.25 -1.10 -8.06
C MET A 184 7.73 0.04 -7.18
N ILE A 185 8.35 0.21 -6.01
CA ILE A 185 7.97 1.24 -5.03
C ILE A 185 9.12 2.24 -4.94
N ASP A 186 8.86 3.50 -5.26
CA ASP A 186 9.89 4.53 -5.15
C ASP A 186 10.32 4.72 -3.69
N GLY A 187 11.63 4.76 -3.47
CA GLY A 187 12.24 4.86 -2.15
C GLY A 187 12.55 3.51 -1.49
N PHE A 188 12.15 2.38 -2.09
CA PHE A 188 12.53 1.05 -1.60
C PHE A 188 13.79 0.57 -2.32
N ASN A 189 14.92 0.58 -1.61
CA ASN A 189 16.19 0.08 -2.15
C ASN A 189 16.45 -1.34 -1.65
N TRP A 190 16.20 -2.32 -2.52
CA TRP A 190 16.41 -3.74 -2.21
C TRP A 190 17.84 -4.22 -2.39
N SER A 191 18.77 -3.36 -2.83
CA SER A 191 20.09 -3.82 -3.24
C SER A 191 20.91 -4.44 -2.12
N GLY A 192 21.55 -5.57 -2.44
CA GLY A 192 22.33 -6.35 -1.48
C GLY A 192 21.47 -7.15 -0.50
N THR A 193 20.14 -7.14 -0.65
CA THR A 193 19.22 -7.96 0.15
C THR A 193 18.83 -9.22 -0.64
N LYS A 194 18.38 -10.27 0.06
CA LYS A 194 17.85 -11.50 -0.59
C LYS A 194 16.56 -11.28 -1.39
N PHE A 195 15.94 -10.11 -1.26
CA PHE A 195 14.71 -9.74 -1.96
C PHE A 195 14.97 -8.93 -3.24
N GLU A 196 16.24 -8.61 -3.53
CA GLU A 196 16.64 -7.99 -4.80
C GLU A 196 16.32 -8.93 -5.98
N ASN A 197 15.72 -8.38 -7.03
CA ASN A 197 15.38 -9.11 -8.25
C ASN A 197 15.58 -8.23 -9.49
N GLY A 198 15.48 -8.82 -10.68
CA GLY A 198 15.73 -8.12 -11.95
C GLY A 198 14.75 -6.98 -12.26
N TRP A 199 13.62 -6.90 -11.55
CA TRP A 199 12.63 -5.83 -11.69
C TRP A 199 12.90 -4.67 -10.75
N ASN A 200 13.19 -4.96 -9.47
CA ASN A 200 13.39 -3.92 -8.44
C ASN A 200 14.83 -3.37 -8.39
N SER A 201 15.80 -4.03 -9.02
CA SER A 201 17.19 -3.55 -9.12
C SER A 201 17.41 -2.47 -10.20
N LYS A 202 16.47 -2.35 -11.17
CA LYS A 202 16.57 -1.39 -12.29
C LYS A 202 16.26 0.07 -11.95
N GLN A 203 15.78 0.36 -10.74
CA GLN A 203 15.55 1.74 -10.27
C GLN A 203 16.85 2.59 -10.16
N LYS A 204 18.03 1.97 -10.30
CA LYS A 204 19.32 2.70 -10.26
C LYS A 204 19.65 3.49 -11.52
N GLU A 205 18.97 3.22 -12.65
CA GLU A 205 19.38 3.73 -13.97
C GLU A 205 18.50 4.86 -14.53
N SER A 206 17.49 5.32 -13.78
CA SER A 206 16.57 6.41 -14.14
C SER A 206 16.66 7.59 -13.18
#